data_AF-A0A7G8YJH9-F1
#
_entry.id   AF-A0A7G8YJH9-F1
#
_cell.length_a   1.000
_cell.length_b   1.000
_cell.length_c   1.000
_cell.angle_alpha   90.00
_cell.angle_beta   90.00
_cell.angle_gamma   90.00
#
_symmetry.space_group_name_H-M   'P 1'
#
loop_
_entity.id
_entity.type
_entity.pdbx_description
1 polymer ?
#
loop_
_entity_poly.entity_id
_entity_poly.type
_entity_poly.pdbx_seq_one_letter_code
_entity_poly.pdbx_strand_id
1 'polypeptide(L)'
;MPLNTLNLSAMERIKREQANRRLTCYLCETLAAVIPRIPSKPDCIQGLVNQAGVDATAAGYDQGKPYSSHITLSVLLGLHWERDPTYAQVALILEDPGMEQDVRLDMAVNTAIKLRRQLESVQCSMHEVTLDILSIPSEKLGHDAIWSAFQRLAALRGVLKAAEVLQLFMLYEADACEFLGLAPIKRKVLTTYEYRIYQEMGLPVPLPTEDLHGVARTSLVLLTHHLLLAASFGRFYHLNPLLQTLHRALEEVTNLPARSHALATFLRQHQNVLMEADHG
;
A
#
# COMPACT_ATOMS: atom_id res chain seq x y z
N MET A 1 5.01 -53.90 6.34
CA MET A 1 5.11 -52.44 6.55
C MET A 1 4.36 -51.76 5.42
N PRO A 2 3.27 -51.02 5.66
CA PRO A 2 2.62 -50.28 4.59
C PRO A 2 3.57 -49.15 4.17
N LEU A 3 3.82 -49.02 2.87
CA LEU A 3 4.43 -47.81 2.32
C LEU A 3 3.54 -46.64 2.75
N ASN A 4 4.06 -45.75 3.60
CA ASN A 4 3.42 -44.47 3.88
C ASN A 4 3.06 -43.86 2.53
N THR A 5 1.77 -43.65 2.29
CA THR A 5 1.26 -42.99 1.09
C THR A 5 2.02 -41.68 0.92
N LEU A 6 2.82 -41.59 -0.15
CA LEU A 6 3.58 -40.39 -0.49
C LEU A 6 2.62 -39.21 -0.50
N ASN A 7 2.77 -38.31 0.48
CA ASN A 7 1.91 -37.16 0.58
C ASN A 7 2.37 -36.13 -0.45
N LEU A 8 1.82 -36.22 -1.67
CA LEU A 8 2.17 -35.35 -2.79
C LEU A 8 1.97 -33.86 -2.44
N SER A 9 0.95 -33.53 -1.65
CA SER A 9 0.74 -32.15 -1.19
C SER A 9 1.86 -31.65 -0.26
N ALA A 10 2.40 -32.53 0.58
CA ALA A 10 3.56 -32.20 1.41
C ALA A 10 4.82 -32.01 0.56
N MET A 11 5.01 -32.81 -0.50
CA MET A 11 6.14 -32.64 -1.42
C MET A 11 6.06 -31.35 -2.22
N GLU A 12 4.88 -31.00 -2.73
CA GLU A 12 4.64 -29.74 -3.44
C GLU A 12 4.90 -28.53 -2.53
N ARG A 13 4.45 -28.60 -1.27
CA ARG A 13 4.74 -27.58 -0.26
C ARG A 13 6.24 -27.42 -0.03
N ILE A 14 6.98 -28.52 0.16
CA ILE A 14 8.44 -28.48 0.36
C ILE A 14 9.14 -27.90 -0.88
N LYS A 15 8.74 -28.31 -2.09
CA LYS A 15 9.29 -27.79 -3.34
C LYS A 15 9.07 -26.28 -3.45
N ARG A 16 7.88 -25.80 -3.07
CA ARG A 16 7.54 -24.37 -3.04
C ARG A 16 8.36 -23.61 -2.02
N GLU A 17 8.49 -24.12 -0.80
CA GLU A 17 9.33 -23.51 0.24
C GLU A 17 10.79 -23.38 -0.22
N GLN A 18 11.33 -24.39 -0.90
CA GLN A 18 12.67 -24.32 -1.48
C GLN A 18 12.78 -23.30 -2.61
N ALA A 19 11.79 -23.24 -3.51
CA ALA A 19 11.75 -22.23 -4.57
C ALA A 19 11.70 -20.80 -4.00
N ASN A 20 10.85 -20.58 -2.99
CA ASN A 20 10.73 -19.31 -2.30
C ASN A 20 12.01 -18.89 -1.59
N ARG A 21 12.72 -19.81 -0.93
CA ARG A 21 14.03 -19.52 -0.33
C ARG A 21 15.04 -19.07 -1.36
N ARG A 22 15.15 -19.80 -2.49
CA ARG A 22 16.05 -19.43 -3.59
C ARG A 22 15.70 -18.07 -4.18
N LEU A 23 14.42 -17.83 -4.42
CA LEU A 23 13.93 -16.55 -4.94
C LEU A 23 14.19 -15.41 -3.95
N THR A 24 14.03 -15.66 -2.65
CA THR A 24 14.34 -14.67 -1.61
C THR A 24 15.81 -14.26 -1.66
N CYS A 25 16.75 -15.21 -1.70
CA CYS A 25 18.18 -14.89 -1.85
C CYS A 25 18.45 -14.11 -3.13
N TYR A 26 17.92 -14.58 -4.27
CA TYR A 26 18.07 -13.91 -5.55
C TYR A 26 17.56 -12.47 -5.53
N LEU A 27 16.37 -12.22 -4.98
CA LEU A 27 15.80 -10.88 -4.86
C LEU A 27 16.63 -9.99 -3.94
N CYS A 28 17.15 -10.51 -2.82
CA CYS A 28 18.04 -9.74 -1.94
C CYS A 28 19.33 -9.33 -2.67
N GLU A 29 19.93 -10.24 -3.44
CA GLU A 29 21.18 -9.98 -4.19
C GLU A 29 20.96 -9.02 -5.37
N THR A 30 19.84 -9.17 -6.08
CA THR A 30 19.60 -8.42 -7.33
C THR A 30 18.88 -7.10 -7.13
N LEU A 31 17.92 -7.04 -6.20
CA LEU A 31 17.17 -5.80 -5.97
C LEU A 31 17.96 -4.79 -5.13
N ALA A 32 18.92 -5.21 -4.30
CA ALA A 32 19.74 -4.27 -3.51
C ALA A 32 20.45 -3.23 -4.40
N ALA A 33 20.98 -3.66 -5.54
CA ALA A 33 21.64 -2.76 -6.50
C ALA A 33 20.65 -1.86 -7.29
N VAL A 34 19.38 -2.24 -7.34
CA VAL A 34 18.35 -1.56 -8.13
C VAL A 34 17.50 -0.64 -7.26
N ILE A 35 17.27 -1.01 -6.01
CA ILE A 35 16.37 -0.38 -5.05
C ILE A 35 17.08 -0.39 -3.70
N PRO A 36 17.86 0.67 -3.39
CA PRO A 36 18.83 0.66 -2.30
C PRO A 36 18.24 0.43 -0.91
N ARG A 37 16.91 0.56 -0.77
CA ARG A 37 16.18 0.55 0.50
C ARG A 37 15.26 -0.66 0.68
N ILE A 38 15.26 -1.61 -0.26
CA ILE A 38 14.62 -2.89 -0.02
C ILE A 38 15.46 -3.68 1.00
N PRO A 39 14.83 -4.32 2.01
CA PRO A 39 15.57 -5.12 2.98
C PRO A 39 16.48 -6.14 2.28
N SER A 40 17.79 -6.06 2.47
CA SER A 40 18.75 -6.96 1.81
C SER A 40 18.96 -8.29 2.55
N LYS A 41 18.27 -8.49 3.68
CA LYS A 41 18.38 -9.70 4.50
C LYS A 41 17.26 -10.69 4.17
N PRO A 42 17.59 -11.94 3.80
CA PRO A 42 16.58 -12.95 3.46
C PRO A 42 15.53 -13.17 4.55
N ASP A 43 15.94 -13.20 5.82
CA ASP A 43 15.02 -13.40 6.95
C ASP A 43 13.93 -12.32 7.04
N CYS A 44 14.21 -11.11 6.55
CA CYS A 44 13.23 -10.03 6.53
C CYS A 44 12.20 -10.23 5.41
N ILE A 45 12.62 -10.61 4.20
CA ILE A 45 11.72 -10.73 3.04
C ILE A 45 11.01 -12.10 2.97
N GLN A 46 11.57 -13.16 3.57
CA GLN A 46 11.06 -14.52 3.42
C GLN A 46 9.56 -14.65 3.72
N GLY A 47 9.06 -13.95 4.75
CA GLY A 47 7.63 -13.91 5.08
C GLY A 47 6.77 -13.33 3.95
N LEU A 48 7.23 -12.24 3.34
CA LEU A 48 6.55 -11.59 2.21
C LEU A 48 6.55 -12.49 0.97
N VAL A 49 7.70 -13.10 0.64
CA VAL A 49 7.83 -14.02 -0.50
C VAL A 49 6.94 -15.24 -0.33
N ASN A 50 6.84 -15.79 0.89
CA ASN A 50 5.96 -16.91 1.17
C ASN A 50 4.50 -16.56 0.96
N GLN A 51 4.04 -15.41 1.46
CA GLN A 51 2.66 -14.96 1.26
C GLN A 51 2.37 -14.69 -0.22
N ALA A 52 3.25 -13.96 -0.91
CA ALA A 52 3.11 -13.70 -2.34
C ALA A 52 3.10 -14.99 -3.18
N GLY A 53 3.81 -16.03 -2.75
CA GLY A 53 3.80 -17.34 -3.39
C GLY A 53 2.49 -18.11 -3.19
N VAL A 54 1.80 -17.92 -2.06
CA VAL A 54 0.44 -18.43 -1.85
C VAL A 54 -0.52 -17.71 -2.79
N ASP A 55 -0.44 -16.38 -2.85
CA ASP A 55 -1.29 -15.55 -3.69
C ASP A 55 -1.10 -15.86 -5.19
N ALA A 56 0.16 -16.02 -5.63
CA ALA A 56 0.48 -16.41 -7.01
C ALA A 56 -0.18 -17.74 -7.39
N THR A 57 -0.12 -18.74 -6.50
CA THR A 57 -0.75 -20.04 -6.74
C THR A 57 -2.26 -19.90 -6.83
N ALA A 58 -2.88 -19.10 -5.95
CA ALA A 58 -4.32 -18.84 -5.96
C ALA A 58 -4.77 -18.12 -7.24
N ALA A 59 -3.90 -17.29 -7.83
CA ALA A 59 -4.11 -16.62 -9.10
C ALA A 59 -3.83 -17.51 -10.34
N GLY A 60 -3.45 -18.78 -10.14
CA GLY A 60 -3.17 -19.74 -11.23
C GLY A 60 -1.73 -19.68 -11.77
N TYR A 61 -0.84 -18.93 -11.11
CA TYR A 61 0.59 -18.93 -11.41
C TYR A 61 1.28 -19.86 -10.42
N ASP A 62 1.44 -21.15 -10.75
CA ASP A 62 1.96 -22.16 -9.82
C ASP A 62 3.45 -22.48 -10.00
N GLN A 63 4.04 -22.10 -11.14
CA GLN A 63 5.43 -22.42 -11.50
C GLN A 63 6.05 -21.45 -12.52
N GLY A 64 7.36 -21.62 -12.74
CA GLY A 64 8.11 -20.95 -13.80
C GLY A 64 8.20 -19.43 -13.66
N LYS A 65 8.39 -18.75 -14.79
CA LYS A 65 8.52 -17.28 -14.87
C LYS A 65 7.28 -16.56 -14.30
N PRO A 66 6.03 -16.96 -14.60
CA PRO A 66 4.85 -16.31 -14.04
C PRO A 66 4.82 -16.30 -12.50
N TYR A 67 5.19 -17.42 -11.88
CA TYR A 67 5.29 -17.52 -10.41
C TYR A 67 6.31 -16.55 -9.83
N SER A 68 7.54 -16.58 -10.35
CA SER A 68 8.61 -15.69 -9.87
C SER A 68 8.32 -14.23 -10.14
N SER A 69 7.71 -13.89 -11.29
CA SER A 69 7.34 -12.53 -11.64
C SER A 69 6.24 -12.01 -10.72
N HIS A 70 5.20 -12.80 -10.43
CA HIS A 70 4.15 -12.41 -9.49
C HIS A 70 4.73 -12.09 -8.10
N ILE A 71 5.59 -12.97 -7.56
CA ILE A 71 6.26 -12.72 -6.28
C ILE A 71 7.11 -11.46 -6.33
N THR A 72 7.87 -11.27 -7.41
CA THR A 72 8.72 -10.08 -7.59
C THR A 72 7.89 -8.80 -7.61
N LEU A 73 6.75 -8.80 -8.32
CA LEU A 73 5.82 -7.67 -8.32
C LEU A 73 5.26 -7.39 -6.92
N SER A 74 4.89 -8.43 -6.16
CA SER A 74 4.43 -8.27 -4.78
C SER A 74 5.52 -7.72 -3.84
N VAL A 75 6.78 -8.09 -4.05
CA VAL A 75 7.91 -7.53 -3.28
C VAL A 75 8.12 -6.05 -3.59
N LEU A 76 7.98 -5.66 -4.86
CA LEU A 76 8.18 -4.29 -5.31
C LEU A 76 7.03 -3.35 -4.92
N LEU A 77 5.79 -3.80 -5.12
CA LEU A 77 4.57 -2.97 -5.07
C LEU A 77 3.71 -3.24 -3.84
N GLY A 78 4.00 -4.29 -3.08
CA GLY A 78 3.18 -4.78 -1.97
C GLY A 78 2.25 -5.94 -2.37
N LEU A 79 1.73 -6.63 -1.36
CA LEU A 79 0.73 -7.68 -1.58
C LEU A 79 -0.55 -7.09 -2.17
N HIS A 80 -1.22 -7.86 -3.03
CA HIS A 80 -2.46 -7.47 -3.72
C HIS A 80 -2.36 -6.15 -4.52
N TRP A 81 -1.17 -5.83 -5.04
CA TRP A 81 -0.91 -4.63 -5.83
C TRP A 81 -1.85 -4.50 -7.04
N GLU A 82 -2.35 -5.62 -7.58
CA GLU A 82 -3.29 -5.67 -8.69
C GLU A 82 -4.64 -5.00 -8.37
N ARG A 83 -4.97 -4.85 -7.09
CA ARG A 83 -6.18 -4.18 -6.60
C ARG A 83 -5.91 -2.72 -6.20
N ASP A 84 -4.68 -2.22 -6.32
CA ASP A 84 -4.36 -0.83 -6.05
C ASP A 84 -4.38 -0.03 -7.37
N PRO A 85 -5.29 0.95 -7.53
CA PRO A 85 -5.41 1.70 -8.78
C PRO A 85 -4.15 2.50 -9.11
N THR A 86 -3.30 2.81 -8.13
CA THR A 86 -2.01 3.48 -8.37
C THR A 86 -1.02 2.62 -9.16
N TYR A 87 -1.28 1.32 -9.30
CA TYR A 87 -0.47 0.38 -10.07
C TYR A 87 -1.19 -0.19 -11.30
N ALA A 88 -2.31 0.40 -11.71
CA ALA A 88 -3.12 -0.06 -12.85
C ALA A 88 -2.31 -0.25 -14.15
N GLN A 89 -1.28 0.57 -14.38
CA GLN A 89 -0.41 0.43 -15.55
C GLN A 89 0.32 -0.92 -15.63
N VAL A 90 0.62 -1.55 -14.49
CA VAL A 90 1.27 -2.87 -14.44
C VAL A 90 0.27 -3.96 -14.83
N ALA A 91 -0.97 -3.87 -14.34
CA ALA A 91 -2.04 -4.79 -14.70
C ALA A 91 -2.34 -4.71 -16.21
N LEU A 92 -2.42 -3.50 -16.78
CA LEU A 92 -2.63 -3.29 -18.22
C LEU A 92 -1.53 -3.95 -19.08
N ILE A 93 -0.26 -3.88 -18.66
CA ILE A 93 0.84 -4.57 -19.35
C ILE A 93 0.65 -6.09 -19.30
N LEU A 94 0.26 -6.64 -18.14
CA LEU A 94 0.06 -8.07 -17.98
C LEU A 94 -1.15 -8.58 -18.77
N GLU A 95 -2.14 -7.74 -19.08
CA GLU A 95 -3.36 -8.12 -19.80
C GLU A 95 -3.27 -7.89 -21.32
N ASP A 96 -2.19 -7.29 -21.83
CA ASP A 96 -2.07 -6.95 -23.26
C ASP A 96 -2.06 -8.20 -24.16
N PRO A 97 -3.11 -8.43 -24.99
CA PRO A 97 -3.19 -9.61 -25.84
C PRO A 97 -2.22 -9.57 -27.03
N GLY A 98 -1.68 -8.40 -27.37
CA GLY A 98 -0.75 -8.20 -28.47
C GLY A 98 0.71 -8.52 -28.14
N MET A 99 1.03 -8.81 -26.87
CA MET A 99 2.39 -9.10 -26.42
C MET A 99 2.56 -10.55 -25.93
N GLU A 100 3.68 -11.15 -26.31
CA GLU A 100 4.08 -12.46 -25.78
C GLU A 100 4.18 -12.42 -24.24
N GLN A 101 3.82 -13.53 -23.59
CA GLN A 101 3.74 -13.60 -22.13
C GLN A 101 5.06 -13.22 -21.45
N ASP A 102 6.18 -13.75 -21.94
CA ASP A 102 7.49 -13.48 -21.34
C ASP A 102 7.89 -12.01 -21.45
N VAL A 103 7.53 -11.35 -22.56
CA VAL A 103 7.75 -9.93 -22.78
C VAL A 103 6.90 -9.09 -21.83
N ARG A 104 5.61 -9.44 -21.67
CA ARG A 104 4.72 -8.78 -20.69
C ARG A 104 5.25 -8.87 -19.27
N LEU A 105 5.71 -10.04 -18.85
CA LEU A 105 6.27 -10.26 -17.51
C LEU A 105 7.52 -9.40 -17.28
N ASP A 106 8.44 -9.33 -18.25
CA ASP A 106 9.65 -8.50 -18.12
C ASP A 106 9.32 -7.01 -18.11
N MET A 107 8.39 -6.57 -18.96
CA MET A 107 7.92 -5.18 -19.00
C MET A 107 7.21 -4.78 -17.70
N ALA A 108 6.38 -5.67 -17.13
CA ALA A 108 5.69 -5.44 -15.87
C ALA A 108 6.69 -5.29 -14.72
N VAL A 109 7.67 -6.18 -14.60
CA VAL A 109 8.72 -6.09 -13.56
C VAL A 109 9.55 -4.81 -13.71
N ASN A 110 9.98 -4.47 -14.93
CA ASN A 110 10.72 -3.23 -15.18
C ASN A 110 9.90 -1.97 -14.85
N THR A 111 8.60 -2.00 -15.12
CA THR A 111 7.67 -0.90 -14.78
C THR A 111 7.48 -0.81 -13.26
N ALA A 112 7.35 -1.94 -12.57
CA ALA A 112 7.26 -1.99 -11.12
C ALA A 112 8.52 -1.45 -10.43
N ILE A 113 9.71 -1.75 -10.96
CA ILE A 113 10.97 -1.19 -10.47
C ILE A 113 10.96 0.35 -10.58
N LYS A 114 10.53 0.90 -11.72
CA LYS A 114 10.43 2.36 -11.92
C LYS A 114 9.47 2.99 -10.92
N LEU A 115 8.28 2.40 -10.75
CA LEU A 115 7.27 2.85 -9.80
C LEU A 115 7.79 2.81 -8.37
N ARG A 116 8.49 1.74 -7.99
CA ARG A 116 9.06 1.60 -6.65
C ARG A 116 10.14 2.64 -6.37
N ARG A 117 11.04 2.90 -7.33
CA ARG A 117 12.05 3.97 -7.23
C ARG A 117 11.41 5.35 -7.08
N GLN A 118 10.36 5.62 -7.86
CA GLN A 118 9.62 6.87 -7.76
C GLN A 118 8.93 7.01 -6.40
N LEU A 119 8.36 5.93 -5.86
CA LEU A 119 7.78 5.95 -4.52
C LEU A 119 8.85 6.27 -3.46
N GLU A 120 9.99 5.57 -3.50
CA GLU A 120 11.07 5.79 -2.53
C GLU A 120 11.60 7.23 -2.56
N SER A 121 11.68 7.86 -3.73
CA SER A 121 12.16 9.24 -3.85
C SER A 121 11.23 10.28 -3.22
N VAL A 122 9.94 9.98 -3.08
CA VAL A 122 8.95 10.88 -2.46
C VAL A 122 8.55 10.44 -1.05
N GLN A 123 8.95 9.26 -0.61
CA GLN A 123 8.44 8.65 0.62
C GLN A 123 8.78 9.45 1.88
N CYS A 124 9.94 10.10 1.94
CA CYS A 124 10.28 11.02 3.03
C CYS A 124 9.28 12.18 3.13
N SER A 125 8.91 12.80 2.00
CA SER A 125 7.92 13.88 1.97
C SER A 125 6.51 13.38 2.30
N MET A 126 6.17 12.15 1.94
CA MET A 126 4.89 11.53 2.35
C MET A 126 4.81 11.35 3.87
N HIS A 127 5.93 10.95 4.49
CA HIS A 127 6.01 10.85 5.94
C HIS A 127 5.91 12.22 6.61
N GLU A 128 6.48 13.29 6.06
CA GLU A 128 6.33 14.65 6.58
C GLU A 128 4.86 15.08 6.62
N VAL A 129 4.12 14.87 5.52
CA VAL A 129 2.67 15.17 5.48
C VAL A 129 1.91 14.40 6.56
N THR A 130 2.27 13.13 6.77
CA THR A 130 1.61 12.30 7.79
C THR A 130 1.99 12.76 9.20
N LEU A 131 3.26 13.12 9.43
CA LEU A 131 3.76 13.65 10.70
C LEU A 131 3.11 14.99 11.06
N ASP A 132 2.87 15.86 10.08
CA ASP A 132 2.12 17.11 10.28
C ASP A 132 0.74 16.81 10.87
N ILE A 133 0.01 15.85 10.30
CA ILE A 133 -1.31 15.44 10.80
C ILE A 133 -1.23 14.79 12.18
N LEU A 134 -0.26 13.89 12.41
CA LEU A 134 -0.07 13.24 13.72
C LEU A 134 0.27 14.23 14.84
N SER A 135 0.81 15.41 14.51
CA SER A 135 1.12 16.46 15.48
C SER A 135 -0.11 17.28 15.92
N ILE A 136 -1.20 17.22 15.16
CA ILE A 136 -2.43 17.94 15.49
C ILE A 136 -3.10 17.21 16.67
N PRO A 137 -3.43 17.91 17.77
CA PRO A 137 -4.20 17.31 18.86
C PRO A 137 -5.48 16.65 18.34
N SER A 138 -5.82 15.46 18.85
CA SER A 138 -6.98 14.70 18.38
C SER A 138 -8.25 15.52 18.37
N GLU A 139 -8.45 16.46 19.31
CA GLU A 139 -9.62 17.35 19.39
C GLU A 139 -9.65 18.48 18.35
N LYS A 140 -8.53 18.74 17.67
CA LYS A 140 -8.37 19.85 16.71
C LYS A 140 -8.25 19.40 15.25
N LEU A 141 -8.10 18.09 14.99
CA LEU A 141 -8.11 17.53 13.64
C LEU A 141 -9.40 17.89 12.87
N GLY A 142 -9.28 18.72 11.84
CA GLY A 142 -10.41 19.18 11.01
C GLY A 142 -10.53 18.42 9.70
N HIS A 143 -11.72 18.46 9.10
CA HIS A 143 -12.02 17.86 7.79
C HIS A 143 -11.12 18.41 6.67
N ASP A 144 -10.83 19.71 6.69
CA ASP A 144 -9.95 20.38 5.73
C ASP A 144 -8.52 19.85 5.81
N ALA A 145 -8.02 19.62 7.02
CA ALA A 145 -6.67 19.11 7.24
C ALA A 145 -6.53 17.68 6.70
N ILE A 146 -7.54 16.82 6.94
CA ILE A 146 -7.57 15.45 6.42
C ILE A 146 -7.56 15.46 4.90
N TRP A 147 -8.44 16.26 4.28
CA TRP A 147 -8.55 16.31 2.82
C TRP A 147 -7.29 16.89 2.18
N SER A 148 -6.77 18.00 2.71
CA SER A 148 -5.55 18.63 2.21
C SER A 148 -4.33 17.71 2.32
N ALA A 149 -4.18 17.00 3.44
CA ALA A 149 -3.11 16.01 3.60
C ALA A 149 -3.25 14.87 2.60
N PHE A 150 -4.46 14.34 2.41
CA PHE A 150 -4.68 13.28 1.43
C PHE A 150 -4.37 13.73 -0.01
N GLN A 151 -4.80 14.93 -0.39
CA GLN A 151 -4.48 15.50 -1.70
C GLN A 151 -2.97 15.65 -1.91
N ARG A 152 -2.24 16.11 -0.89
CA ARG A 152 -0.76 16.19 -0.93
C ARG A 152 -0.14 14.81 -1.13
N LEU A 153 -0.59 13.79 -0.41
CA LEU A 153 -0.09 12.42 -0.57
C LEU A 153 -0.42 11.83 -1.94
N ALA A 154 -1.65 12.03 -2.44
CA ALA A 154 -2.06 11.58 -3.76
C ALA A 154 -1.22 12.24 -4.87
N ALA A 155 -0.92 13.54 -4.74
CA ALA A 155 -0.06 14.25 -5.67
C ALA A 155 1.38 13.71 -5.66
N LEU A 156 1.94 13.39 -4.48
CA LEU A 156 3.25 12.74 -4.36
C LEU A 156 3.26 11.35 -5.03
N ARG A 157 2.13 10.62 -4.99
CA ARG A 157 1.92 9.36 -5.73
C ARG A 157 1.68 9.54 -7.23
N GLY A 158 1.66 10.78 -7.73
CA GLY A 158 1.42 11.09 -9.15
C GLY A 158 -0.06 11.19 -9.56
N VAL A 159 -0.99 11.14 -8.59
CA VAL A 159 -2.45 11.27 -8.85
C VAL A 159 -2.85 12.73 -8.71
N LEU A 160 -2.99 13.42 -9.84
CA LEU A 160 -3.18 14.88 -9.89
C LEU A 160 -4.60 15.31 -10.24
N LYS A 161 -5.40 14.46 -10.91
CA LYS A 161 -6.75 14.85 -11.31
C LYS A 161 -7.70 14.75 -10.11
N ALA A 162 -8.46 15.80 -9.85
CA ALA A 162 -9.37 15.86 -8.70
C ALA A 162 -10.33 14.67 -8.62
N ALA A 163 -10.87 14.21 -9.75
CA ALA A 163 -11.77 13.04 -9.79
C ALA A 163 -11.05 11.73 -9.40
N GLU A 164 -9.80 11.54 -9.83
CA GLU A 164 -8.99 10.37 -9.49
C GLU A 164 -8.59 10.39 -8.01
N VAL A 165 -8.24 11.57 -7.48
CA VAL A 165 -7.94 11.75 -6.05
C VAL A 165 -9.18 11.42 -5.19
N LEU A 166 -10.36 11.88 -5.60
CA LEU A 166 -11.61 11.56 -4.90
C LEU A 166 -11.91 10.07 -4.92
N GLN A 167 -11.78 9.41 -6.08
CA GLN A 167 -11.99 7.97 -6.19
C GLN A 167 -11.01 7.19 -5.30
N LEU A 168 -9.73 7.60 -5.28
CA LEU A 168 -8.71 6.99 -4.42
C LEU A 168 -9.05 7.15 -2.94
N PHE A 169 -9.49 8.36 -2.55
CA PHE A 169 -9.91 8.64 -1.18
C PHE A 169 -11.08 7.76 -0.75
N MET A 170 -12.12 7.67 -1.58
CA MET A 170 -13.29 6.84 -1.29
C MET A 170 -12.93 5.35 -1.20
N LEU A 171 -12.01 4.89 -2.03
CA LEU A 171 -11.52 3.50 -2.00
C LEU A 171 -10.82 3.21 -0.66
N TYR A 172 -9.83 4.03 -0.29
CA TYR A 172 -9.07 3.82 0.94
C TYR A 172 -9.91 4.08 2.19
N GLU A 173 -10.93 4.95 2.11
CA GLU A 173 -11.90 5.13 3.19
C GLU A 173 -12.75 3.88 3.39
N ALA A 174 -13.23 3.27 2.31
CA ALA A 174 -14.00 2.03 2.40
C ALA A 174 -13.17 0.91 3.02
N ASP A 175 -11.90 0.76 2.60
CA ASP A 175 -10.96 -0.19 3.21
C ASP A 175 -10.73 0.10 4.69
N ALA A 176 -10.55 1.38 5.06
CA ALA A 176 -10.38 1.79 6.44
C ALA A 176 -11.61 1.47 7.30
N CYS A 177 -12.82 1.68 6.76
CA CYS A 177 -14.06 1.36 7.44
C CYS A 177 -14.17 -0.15 7.68
N GLU A 178 -13.88 -0.97 6.68
CA GLU A 178 -13.86 -2.42 6.81
C GLU A 178 -12.83 -2.87 7.87
N PHE A 179 -11.60 -2.35 7.77
CA PHE A 179 -10.52 -2.65 8.70
C PHE A 179 -10.85 -2.29 10.16
N LEU A 180 -11.54 -1.16 10.37
CA LEU A 180 -11.91 -0.65 11.70
C LEU A 180 -13.27 -1.16 12.19
N GLY A 181 -14.00 -1.95 11.40
CA GLY A 181 -15.35 -2.42 11.73
C GLY A 181 -16.39 -1.28 11.79
N LEU A 182 -16.20 -0.21 11.03
CA LEU A 182 -17.11 0.94 10.94
C LEU A 182 -18.17 0.73 9.86
N ALA A 183 -19.32 1.35 10.03
CA ALA A 183 -20.33 1.40 8.98
C ALA A 183 -19.80 2.18 7.76
N PRO A 184 -20.13 1.77 6.52
CA PRO A 184 -19.73 2.51 5.33
C PRO A 184 -20.22 3.96 5.36
N ILE A 185 -19.34 4.90 5.00
CA ILE A 185 -19.68 6.33 4.92
C ILE A 185 -20.56 6.55 3.69
N LYS A 186 -21.77 7.05 3.91
CA LYS A 186 -22.72 7.37 2.83
C LYS A 186 -22.42 8.76 2.31
N ARG A 187 -21.84 8.83 1.11
CA ARG A 187 -21.46 10.08 0.45
C ARG A 187 -22.55 10.59 -0.48
N LYS A 188 -22.83 11.89 -0.44
CA LYS A 188 -23.67 12.52 -1.47
C LYS A 188 -22.82 12.74 -2.72
N VAL A 189 -23.09 11.98 -3.78
CA VAL A 189 -22.44 12.22 -5.08
C VAL A 189 -23.08 13.45 -5.72
N LEU A 190 -22.31 14.53 -5.82
CA LEU A 190 -22.74 15.72 -6.54
C LEU A 190 -22.73 15.45 -8.04
N THR A 191 -23.83 15.79 -8.70
CA THR A 191 -23.93 15.77 -10.17
C THR A 191 -23.08 16.87 -10.80
N THR A 192 -22.70 16.71 -12.08
CA THR A 192 -22.01 17.76 -12.85
C THR A 192 -22.76 19.09 -12.81
N TYR A 193 -24.09 19.02 -12.78
CA TYR A 193 -24.95 20.20 -12.67
C TYR A 193 -24.84 20.88 -11.30
N GLU A 194 -24.86 20.12 -10.20
CA GLU A 194 -24.66 20.67 -8.84
C GLU A 194 -23.26 21.29 -8.68
N TYR A 195 -22.22 20.65 -9.21
CA TYR A 195 -20.86 21.22 -9.22
C TYR A 195 -20.82 22.58 -9.93
N ARG A 196 -21.49 22.67 -11.07
CA ARG A 196 -21.59 23.90 -11.85
C ARG A 196 -22.36 24.98 -11.09
N ILE A 197 -23.43 24.63 -10.38
CA ILE A 197 -24.17 25.57 -9.52
C ILE A 197 -23.26 26.16 -8.44
N TYR A 198 -22.49 25.34 -7.71
CA TYR A 198 -21.57 25.84 -6.68
C TYR A 198 -20.57 26.84 -7.27
N GLN A 199 -20.00 26.51 -8.45
CA GLN A 199 -19.07 27.39 -9.16
C GLN A 199 -19.72 28.69 -9.62
N GLU A 200 -20.90 28.64 -10.22
CA GLU A 200 -21.64 29.81 -10.72
C GLU A 200 -22.11 30.73 -9.59
N MET A 201 -22.42 30.17 -8.42
CA MET A 201 -22.81 30.93 -7.22
C MET A 201 -21.62 31.42 -6.39
N GLY A 202 -20.38 31.08 -6.76
CA GLY A 202 -19.19 31.41 -5.97
C GLY A 202 -19.17 30.75 -4.59
N LEU A 203 -19.92 29.66 -4.41
CA LEU A 203 -19.98 28.91 -3.15
C LEU A 203 -18.87 27.83 -3.14
N PRO A 204 -18.28 27.54 -1.97
CA PRO A 204 -17.34 26.43 -1.87
C PRO A 204 -18.06 25.12 -2.17
N VAL A 205 -17.43 24.27 -2.99
CA VAL A 205 -17.92 22.90 -3.20
C VAL A 205 -17.70 22.13 -1.89
N PRO A 206 -18.72 21.40 -1.39
CA PRO A 206 -18.58 20.54 -0.23
C PRO A 206 -17.37 19.62 -0.32
N LEU A 207 -16.54 19.59 0.71
CA LEU A 207 -15.41 18.69 0.73
C LEU A 207 -15.87 17.25 0.89
N PRO A 208 -15.15 16.28 0.30
CA PRO A 208 -15.44 14.86 0.53
C PRO A 208 -15.38 14.52 2.03
N THR A 209 -14.56 15.20 2.82
CA THR A 209 -14.46 14.95 4.25
C THR A 209 -15.66 15.46 5.04
N GLU A 210 -16.55 16.30 4.49
CA GLU A 210 -17.75 16.79 5.21
C GLU A 210 -18.73 15.67 5.55
N ASP A 211 -18.82 14.62 4.73
CA ASP A 211 -19.63 13.42 5.00
C ASP A 211 -19.16 12.66 6.26
N LEU A 212 -17.97 12.98 6.80
CA LEU A 212 -17.44 12.41 8.04
C LEU A 212 -17.94 13.10 9.31
N HIS A 213 -18.75 14.17 9.22
CA HIS A 213 -19.19 14.94 10.39
C HIS A 213 -19.93 14.07 11.44
N GLY A 214 -20.63 13.02 11.00
CA GLY A 214 -21.33 12.08 11.89
C GLY A 214 -20.45 11.00 12.53
N VAL A 215 -19.16 10.92 12.17
CA VAL A 215 -18.24 9.89 12.65
C VAL A 215 -17.71 10.27 14.03
N ALA A 216 -17.76 9.33 14.98
CA ALA A 216 -17.20 9.53 16.31
C ALA A 216 -15.73 9.95 16.25
N ARG A 217 -15.31 10.83 17.17
CA ARG A 217 -13.99 11.46 17.11
C ARG A 217 -12.83 10.47 17.05
N THR A 218 -12.90 9.43 17.88
CA THR A 218 -11.92 8.34 17.90
C THR A 218 -11.86 7.64 16.54
N SER A 219 -13.00 7.28 15.97
CA SER A 219 -13.09 6.63 14.66
C SER A 219 -12.55 7.52 13.55
N LEU A 220 -12.81 8.83 13.59
CA LEU A 220 -12.26 9.79 12.62
C LEU A 220 -10.73 9.84 12.65
N VAL A 221 -10.12 9.85 13.84
CA VAL A 221 -8.66 9.84 14.00
C VAL A 221 -8.07 8.52 13.48
N LEU A 222 -8.67 7.38 13.83
CA LEU A 222 -8.21 6.07 13.37
C LEU A 222 -8.32 5.92 11.84
N LEU A 223 -9.44 6.37 11.27
CA LEU A 223 -9.69 6.39 9.83
C LEU A 223 -8.66 7.28 9.13
N THR A 224 -8.37 8.46 9.68
CA THR A 224 -7.34 9.36 9.15
C THR A 224 -5.97 8.70 9.15
N HIS A 225 -5.57 8.05 10.24
CA HIS A 225 -4.30 7.31 10.27
C HIS A 225 -4.26 6.24 9.17
N HIS A 226 -5.33 5.47 8.99
CA HIS A 226 -5.36 4.41 7.98
C HIS A 226 -5.26 4.98 6.56
N LEU A 227 -5.99 6.06 6.25
CA LEU A 227 -5.96 6.73 4.95
C LEU A 227 -4.55 7.20 4.57
N LEU A 228 -3.86 7.88 5.49
CA LEU A 228 -2.53 8.44 5.22
C LEU A 228 -1.47 7.34 5.10
N LEU A 229 -1.59 6.27 5.89
CA LEU A 229 -0.70 5.11 5.81
C LEU A 229 -0.94 4.32 4.52
N ALA A 230 -2.18 4.10 4.11
CA ALA A 230 -2.50 3.45 2.84
C ALA A 230 -1.95 4.24 1.64
N ALA A 231 -2.08 5.57 1.67
CA ALA A 231 -1.49 6.42 0.64
C ALA A 231 0.04 6.31 0.60
N SER A 232 0.71 6.20 1.75
CA SER A 232 2.18 6.18 1.85
C SER A 232 2.80 4.81 1.59
N PHE A 233 2.21 3.74 2.10
CA PHE A 233 2.75 2.38 2.08
C PHE A 233 2.02 1.44 1.12
N GLY A 234 0.98 1.92 0.43
CA GLY A 234 0.11 1.14 -0.44
C GLY A 234 -1.16 0.65 0.27
N ARG A 235 -2.22 0.40 -0.51
CA ARG A 235 -3.56 0.03 -0.02
C ARG A 235 -3.56 -1.09 1.03
N PHE A 236 -2.74 -2.12 0.83
CA PHE A 236 -2.69 -3.31 1.68
C PHE A 236 -1.49 -3.35 2.64
N TYR A 237 -0.97 -2.19 3.05
CA TYR A 237 0.19 -2.11 3.95
C TYR A 237 0.01 -2.90 5.27
N HIS A 238 -1.23 -3.05 5.75
CA HIS A 238 -1.55 -3.80 6.96
C HIS A 238 -1.31 -5.31 6.83
N LEU A 239 -1.16 -5.82 5.60
CA LEU A 239 -0.80 -7.22 5.32
C LEU A 239 0.70 -7.43 5.11
N ASN A 240 1.48 -6.34 4.98
CA ASN A 240 2.90 -6.44 4.66
C ASN A 240 3.72 -6.87 5.89
N PRO A 241 4.32 -8.08 5.89
CA PRO A 241 5.07 -8.58 7.04
C PRO A 241 6.35 -7.79 7.33
N LEU A 242 6.80 -6.92 6.43
CA LEU A 242 7.92 -5.99 6.68
C LEU A 242 7.52 -4.82 7.61
N LEU A 243 6.22 -4.60 7.81
CA LEU A 243 5.68 -3.46 8.56
C LEU A 243 5.19 -3.83 9.96
N GLN A 244 5.70 -4.92 10.55
CA GLN A 244 5.27 -5.39 11.89
C GLN A 244 5.38 -4.34 13.00
N THR A 245 6.38 -3.46 12.97
CA THR A 245 6.50 -2.37 13.94
C THR A 245 5.38 -1.34 13.77
N LEU A 246 4.99 -1.05 12.52
CA LEU A 246 3.84 -0.21 12.22
C LEU A 246 2.54 -0.88 12.68
N HIS A 247 2.37 -2.19 12.42
CA HIS A 247 1.18 -2.93 12.84
C HIS A 247 0.98 -2.89 14.35
N ARG A 248 2.05 -3.08 15.14
CA ARG A 248 2.00 -2.93 16.60
C ARG A 248 1.56 -1.54 17.04
N ALA A 249 2.02 -0.49 16.35
CA ALA A 249 1.55 0.87 16.63
C ALA A 249 0.05 1.06 16.31
N LEU A 250 -0.52 0.25 15.40
CA LEU A 250 -1.94 0.28 15.05
C LEU A 250 -2.85 -0.51 16.00
N GLU A 251 -2.31 -1.32 16.91
CA GLU A 251 -3.09 -2.06 17.90
C GLU A 251 -3.61 -1.16 19.02
N GLU A 252 -2.95 -0.02 19.29
CA GLU A 252 -3.38 0.93 20.32
C GLU A 252 -4.57 1.77 19.81
N VAL A 253 -5.78 1.33 20.12
CA VAL A 253 -7.04 1.96 19.69
C VAL A 253 -7.62 2.89 20.78
N THR A 254 -7.25 2.66 22.05
CA THR A 254 -7.87 3.34 23.19
C THR A 254 -7.14 4.63 23.59
N ASN A 255 -5.81 4.65 23.44
CA ASN A 255 -4.97 5.80 23.75
C ASN A 255 -4.46 6.46 22.47
N LEU A 256 -5.27 7.34 21.89
CA LEU A 256 -4.94 8.03 20.64
C LEU A 256 -3.60 8.80 20.71
N PRO A 257 -3.27 9.55 21.78
CA PRO A 257 -1.96 10.21 21.88
C PRO A 257 -0.79 9.22 21.83
N ALA A 258 -0.89 8.09 22.54
CA ALA A 258 0.16 7.05 22.51
C ALA A 258 0.30 6.43 21.11
N ARG A 259 -0.83 6.16 20.44
CA ARG A 259 -0.85 5.68 19.06
C ARG A 259 -0.17 6.67 18.11
N SER A 260 -0.56 7.94 18.13
CA SER A 260 0.02 8.97 17.26
C SER A 260 1.52 9.15 17.52
N HIS A 261 1.95 9.06 18.78
CA HIS A 261 3.37 9.08 19.13
C HIS A 261 4.14 7.87 18.59
N ALA A 262 3.59 6.66 18.71
CA ALA A 262 4.19 5.44 18.19
C ALA A 262 4.30 5.48 16.65
N LEU A 263 3.24 5.91 15.97
CA LEU A 263 3.25 6.13 14.52
C LEU A 263 4.29 7.16 14.10
N ALA A 264 4.35 8.31 14.78
CA ALA A 264 5.33 9.35 14.48
C ALA A 264 6.77 8.85 14.69
N THR A 265 7.00 8.05 15.73
CA THR A 265 8.31 7.43 16.00
C THR A 265 8.70 6.47 14.88
N PHE A 266 7.78 5.60 14.46
CA PHE A 266 8.00 4.69 13.33
C PHE A 266 8.34 5.45 12.04
N LEU A 267 7.56 6.49 11.69
CA LEU A 267 7.78 7.26 10.46
C LEU A 267 9.14 7.97 10.46
N ARG A 268 9.55 8.55 11.58
CA ARG A 268 10.89 9.18 11.71
C ARG A 268 12.01 8.16 11.60
N GLN A 269 11.87 6.99 12.22
CA GLN A 269 12.85 5.90 12.07
C GLN A 269 12.95 5.46 10.61
N HIS A 270 11.81 5.30 9.93
CA HIS A 270 11.78 4.93 8.53
C HIS A 270 12.38 6.02 7.63
N GLN A 271 12.18 7.31 7.93
CA GLN A 271 12.85 8.41 7.21
C GLN A 271 14.38 8.32 7.37
N ASN A 272 14.88 8.05 8.57
CA ASN A 272 16.33 7.91 8.78
C ASN A 272 16.90 6.77 7.92
N VAL A 273 16.22 5.62 7.86
CA VAL A 273 16.62 4.49 7.01
C VAL A 273 16.59 4.85 5.52
N LEU A 274 15.63 5.67 5.07
CA LEU A 274 15.56 6.14 3.68
C LEU A 274 16.69 7.14 3.35
N MET A 275 17.17 7.91 4.33
CA MET A 275 18.21 8.94 4.17
C MET A 275 19.64 8.42 4.39
N GLU A 276 19.83 7.27 5.04
CA GLU A 276 21.13 6.66 5.37
C GLU A 276 21.94 6.30 4.11
N ALA A 277 22.80 7.17 3.56
CA ALA A 277 23.58 6.95 2.33
C ALA A 277 23.88 5.48 1.94
N ASP A 278 23.61 5.12 0.67
CA ASP A 278 23.79 3.77 0.13
C ASP A 278 25.16 3.20 0.53
N HIS A 279 25.17 2.21 1.41
CA HIS A 279 26.34 1.37 1.60
C HIS A 279 26.38 0.44 0.39
N GLY A 280 27.11 0.91 -0.63
CA GLY A 280 27.25 0.26 -1.94
C GLY A 280 27.76 -1.16 -1.91
#